data_AF-W9YVR7-F1
#
_entry.id   AF-W9YVR7-F1
#
_cell.length_a   1.000
_cell.length_b   1.000
_cell.length_c   1.000
_cell.angle_alpha   90.00
_cell.angle_beta   90.00
_cell.angle_gamma   90.00
#
_symmetry.space_group_name_H-M   'P 1'
#
loop_
_entity.id
_entity.type
_entity.pdbx_description
1 polymer ?
#
loop_
_entity_poly.entity_id
_entity_poly.type
_entity_poly.pdbx_seq_one_letter_code
_entity_poly.pdbx_strand_id
1 'polypeptide(L)'
;MCRGLIDHDDETDEIFFSHTSIRDFLCAEDTANSEAWFNLRDTKSARQHLLVKCLTYLLFDEFQVPCSDKTTLDTRLRSYPLLEHAAKTWPEYFGHGDLVESQVEKALRLMDSRKASGGQYASWIQVLTNDVPANVSLTTEPLYYAASFGLLPLVEHLVKRGATVDAPGGRAQATPLQMQIRKTAMA
;
A
#
# COMPACT_ATOMS: atom_id res chain seq x y z
N MET A 1 11.69 -37.46 4.05
CA MET A 1 10.45 -36.67 4.17
C MET A 1 10.54 -35.51 3.20
N CYS A 2 9.72 -35.50 2.15
CA CYS A 2 9.57 -34.32 1.30
C CYS A 2 8.30 -33.61 1.76
N ARG A 3 8.46 -32.56 2.58
CA ARG A 3 7.38 -31.59 2.80
C ARG A 3 7.37 -30.59 1.64
N GLY A 4 6.24 -29.92 1.43
CA GLY A 4 6.11 -28.88 0.40
C GLY A 4 7.10 -27.73 0.60
N LEU A 5 7.25 -26.88 -0.41
CA LEU A 5 8.02 -25.63 -0.31
C LEU A 5 7.28 -24.59 0.55
N ILE A 6 5.95 -24.69 0.52
CA ILE A 6 5.01 -23.71 1.00
C ILE A 6 3.96 -24.44 1.83
N ASP A 7 3.63 -23.87 2.98
CA ASP A 7 2.52 -24.26 3.83
C ASP A 7 1.45 -23.15 3.78
N HIS A 8 0.20 -23.54 3.99
CA HIS A 8 -0.95 -22.64 4.06
C HIS A 8 -1.54 -22.75 5.46
N ASP A 9 -1.80 -21.59 6.07
CA ASP A 9 -2.48 -21.48 7.35
C ASP A 9 -3.99 -21.32 7.10
N ASP A 10 -4.76 -22.37 7.39
CA ASP A 10 -6.22 -22.36 7.24
C ASP A 10 -6.93 -21.33 8.14
N GLU A 11 -6.29 -20.87 9.23
CA GLU A 11 -6.89 -19.89 10.15
C GLU A 11 -6.69 -18.45 9.67
N THR A 12 -5.52 -18.12 9.15
CA THR A 12 -5.17 -16.77 8.69
C THR A 12 -5.31 -16.59 7.18
N ASP A 13 -5.52 -17.68 6.43
CA ASP A 13 -5.48 -17.76 4.97
C ASP A 13 -4.13 -17.28 4.38
N GLU A 14 -3.06 -17.37 5.17
CA GLU A 14 -1.73 -16.94 4.77
C GLU A 14 -0.90 -18.10 4.21
N ILE A 15 0.01 -17.76 3.30
CA ILE A 15 0.90 -18.68 2.64
C ILE A 15 2.34 -18.36 3.07
N PHE A 16 3.04 -19.34 3.65
CA PHE A 16 4.41 -19.15 4.17
C PHE A 16 5.32 -20.31 3.77
N PHE A 17 6.64 -20.11 3.89
CA PHE A 17 7.58 -21.20 3.65
C PHE A 17 7.47 -22.25 4.75
N SER A 18 7.40 -23.53 4.37
CA SER A 18 7.25 -24.64 5.31
C SER A 18 8.38 -24.77 6.33
N HIS A 19 9.51 -24.10 6.08
CA HIS A 19 10.60 -23.96 7.04
C HIS A 19 11.44 -22.71 6.73
N THR A 20 11.99 -22.06 7.76
CA THR A 20 12.85 -20.86 7.61
C THR A 20 14.11 -21.14 6.78
N SER A 21 14.65 -22.36 6.87
CA SER A 21 15.80 -22.78 6.06
C SER A 21 15.53 -22.80 4.54
N ILE A 22 14.27 -22.90 4.12
CA ILE A 22 13.89 -22.80 2.69
C ILE A 22 14.10 -21.39 2.20
N ARG A 23 13.62 -20.40 2.97
CA ARG A 23 13.87 -18.99 2.68
C ARG A 23 15.36 -18.69 2.64
N ASP A 24 16.10 -19.19 3.63
CA ASP A 24 17.55 -18.96 3.72
C ASP A 24 18.28 -19.62 2.54
N PHE A 25 17.86 -20.80 2.07
CA PHE A 25 18.37 -21.45 0.86
C PHE A 25 18.06 -20.64 -0.42
N LEU A 26 16.82 -20.16 -0.58
CA LEU A 26 16.40 -19.38 -1.75
C LEU A 26 17.05 -17.99 -1.82
N CYS A 27 17.47 -17.46 -0.66
CA CYS A 27 18.16 -16.17 -0.52
C CYS A 27 19.68 -16.31 -0.44
N ALA A 28 20.24 -17.51 -0.31
CA ALA A 28 21.68 -17.73 -0.13
C ALA A 28 22.49 -17.27 -1.35
N GLU A 29 23.63 -16.60 -1.09
CA GLU A 29 24.56 -16.09 -2.09
C GLU A 29 25.38 -17.21 -2.79
N ASP A 30 25.53 -18.37 -2.13
CA ASP A 30 26.40 -19.48 -2.58
C ASP A 30 25.87 -20.31 -3.76
N THR A 31 24.64 -20.09 -4.21
CA THR A 31 24.11 -20.76 -5.43
C THR A 31 24.63 -20.15 -6.75
N ALA A 32 25.65 -19.28 -6.71
CA ALA A 32 26.26 -18.69 -7.92
C ALA A 32 26.86 -19.73 -8.89
N ASN A 33 27.14 -20.95 -8.41
CA ASN A 33 27.61 -22.09 -9.22
C ASN A 33 26.58 -23.24 -9.34
N SER A 34 25.35 -23.03 -8.87
CA SER A 34 24.28 -24.03 -8.93
C SER A 34 23.36 -23.68 -10.11
N GLU A 35 23.05 -24.65 -10.97
CA GLU A 35 22.05 -24.57 -12.05
C GLU A 35 20.59 -24.37 -11.54
N ALA A 36 20.42 -23.92 -10.29
CA ALA A 36 19.13 -23.58 -9.74
C ALA A 36 18.55 -22.35 -10.45
N TRP A 37 17.61 -22.60 -11.36
CA TRP A 37 16.88 -21.61 -12.15
C TRP A 37 15.98 -20.65 -11.33
N PHE A 38 15.88 -20.85 -10.01
CA PHE A 38 15.06 -20.06 -9.10
C PHE A 38 15.90 -19.58 -7.91
N ASN A 39 16.13 -18.27 -7.83
CA ASN A 39 16.67 -17.61 -6.64
C ASN A 39 15.82 -16.36 -6.33
N LEU A 40 15.68 -16.01 -5.06
CA LEU A 40 14.88 -14.86 -4.60
C LEU A 40 15.75 -13.64 -4.26
N ARG A 41 16.93 -13.56 -4.87
CA ARG A 41 17.97 -12.57 -4.51
C ARG A 41 17.54 -11.13 -4.78
N ASP A 42 16.83 -10.91 -5.88
CA ASP A 42 16.42 -9.57 -6.29
C ASP A 42 15.13 -9.11 -5.58
N THR A 43 15.21 -9.00 -4.26
CA THR A 43 14.12 -8.46 -3.43
C THR A 43 13.81 -7.00 -3.77
N LYS A 44 14.77 -6.27 -4.33
CA LYS A 44 14.60 -4.88 -4.77
C LYS A 44 13.68 -4.81 -5.99
N SER A 45 14.00 -5.53 -7.06
CA SER A 45 13.15 -5.60 -8.24
C SER A 45 11.78 -6.21 -7.92
N ALA A 46 11.73 -7.22 -7.04
CA ALA A 46 10.46 -7.80 -6.61
C ALA A 46 9.56 -6.76 -5.92
N ARG A 47 10.09 -5.96 -4.98
CA ARG A 47 9.35 -4.86 -4.33
C ARG A 47 8.90 -3.80 -5.33
N GLN A 48 9.75 -3.43 -6.29
CA GLN A 48 9.41 -2.48 -7.35
C GLN A 48 8.25 -2.99 -8.23
N HIS A 49 8.24 -4.28 -8.58
CA HIS A 49 7.15 -4.89 -9.32
C HIS A 49 5.86 -4.97 -8.50
N LEU A 50 5.95 -5.32 -7.21
CA LEU A 50 4.81 -5.35 -6.29
C LEU A 50 4.20 -3.97 -6.10
N LEU A 51 5.03 -2.93 -5.95
CA LEU A 51 4.58 -1.54 -5.89
C LEU A 51 3.75 -1.17 -7.12
N VAL A 52 4.28 -1.45 -8.32
CA VAL A 52 3.58 -1.16 -9.58
C VAL A 52 2.26 -1.93 -9.67
N LYS A 53 2.23 -3.21 -9.25
CA LYS A 53 1.00 -4.02 -9.23
C LYS A 53 -0.02 -3.43 -8.26
N CYS A 54 0.38 -3.10 -7.03
CA CYS A 54 -0.52 -2.52 -6.03
C CYS A 54 -1.11 -1.18 -6.51
N LEU A 55 -0.26 -0.26 -6.99
CA LEU A 55 -0.72 1.03 -7.53
C LEU A 55 -1.63 0.86 -8.74
N THR A 56 -1.32 -0.08 -9.63
CA THR A 56 -2.18 -0.35 -10.80
C THR A 56 -3.53 -0.91 -10.38
N TYR A 57 -3.54 -1.80 -9.39
CA TYR A 57 -4.78 -2.34 -8.83
C TYR A 57 -5.65 -1.25 -8.21
N LEU A 58 -5.07 -0.38 -7.37
CA LEU A 58 -5.78 0.74 -6.74
C LEU A 58 -6.31 1.76 -7.76
N LEU A 59 -5.74 1.79 -8.96
CA LEU A 59 -6.15 2.68 -10.05
C LEU A 59 -7.19 2.07 -11.00
N PHE A 60 -7.73 0.88 -10.71
CA PHE A 60 -8.82 0.28 -11.47
C PHE A 60 -10.06 1.18 -11.53
N ASP A 61 -10.79 1.09 -12.64
CA ASP A 61 -11.93 1.97 -12.91
C ASP A 61 -13.11 1.66 -11.98
N GLU A 62 -13.21 0.42 -11.52
CA GLU A 62 -14.20 -0.07 -10.56
C GLU A 62 -14.06 0.58 -9.17
N PHE A 63 -12.92 1.23 -8.92
CA PHE A 63 -12.64 1.96 -7.67
C PHE A 63 -12.78 3.48 -7.83
N GLN A 64 -13.26 3.99 -8.98
CA GLN A 64 -13.51 5.42 -9.16
C GLN A 64 -14.59 5.98 -8.24
N VAL A 65 -15.46 5.12 -7.69
CA VAL A 65 -16.51 5.51 -6.73
C VAL A 65 -16.37 4.63 -5.48
N PRO A 66 -16.38 5.21 -4.27
CA PRO A 66 -16.30 4.45 -3.04
C PRO A 66 -17.60 3.69 -2.83
N CYS A 67 -17.53 2.58 -2.10
CA CYS A 67 -18.71 1.82 -1.71
C CYS A 67 -19.65 2.69 -0.84
N SER A 68 -20.96 2.48 -0.95
CA SER A 68 -21.96 3.23 -0.17
C SER A 68 -21.96 2.86 1.31
N ASP A 69 -21.57 1.63 1.62
CA ASP A 69 -21.70 1.03 2.95
C ASP A 69 -20.69 -0.12 3.14
N LYS A 70 -20.67 -0.68 4.35
CA LYS A 70 -19.76 -1.77 4.70
C LYS A 70 -20.05 -3.05 3.90
N THR A 71 -21.30 -3.38 3.65
CA THR A 71 -21.68 -4.62 2.93
C THR A 71 -21.21 -4.60 1.47
N THR A 72 -21.33 -3.45 0.81
CA THR A 72 -20.81 -3.25 -0.54
C THR A 72 -19.28 -3.25 -0.57
N LEU A 73 -18.63 -2.69 0.45
CA LEU A 73 -17.17 -2.77 0.61
C LEU A 73 -16.69 -4.22 0.83
N ASP A 74 -17.32 -4.98 1.73
CA ASP A 74 -16.98 -6.38 1.99
C ASP A 74 -17.18 -7.24 0.72
N THR A 75 -18.19 -6.92 -0.08
CA THR A 75 -18.41 -7.57 -1.38
C THR A 75 -17.30 -7.22 -2.37
N ARG A 76 -16.88 -5.95 -2.45
CA ARG A 76 -15.74 -5.52 -3.27
C ARG A 76 -14.45 -6.23 -2.82
N LEU A 77 -14.18 -6.33 -1.53
CA LEU A 77 -12.99 -7.03 -1.03
C LEU A 77 -12.97 -8.52 -1.43
N ARG A 78 -14.13 -9.19 -1.42
CA ARG A 78 -14.25 -10.58 -1.92
C ARG A 78 -14.07 -10.69 -3.43
N SER A 79 -14.59 -9.74 -4.21
CA SER A 79 -14.43 -9.73 -5.67
C SER A 79 -13.02 -9.31 -6.11
N TYR A 80 -12.29 -8.61 -5.25
CA TYR A 80 -10.97 -8.07 -5.51
C TYR A 80 -9.99 -8.46 -4.39
N PRO A 81 -9.53 -9.73 -4.32
CA PRO A 81 -8.77 -10.24 -3.17
C PRO A 81 -7.45 -9.51 -2.89
N LEU A 82 -6.85 -8.88 -3.90
CA LEU A 82 -5.61 -8.12 -3.74
C LEU A 82 -5.85 -6.71 -3.17
N LEU A 83 -7.10 -6.24 -3.09
CA LEU A 83 -7.41 -4.84 -2.78
C LEU A 83 -6.92 -4.43 -1.40
N GLU A 84 -7.20 -5.25 -0.39
CA GLU A 84 -6.82 -4.96 0.99
C GLU A 84 -5.31 -4.95 1.16
N HIS A 85 -4.63 -5.96 0.61
CA HIS A 85 -3.17 -6.03 0.61
C HIS A 85 -2.58 -4.81 -0.09
N ALA A 86 -2.99 -4.54 -1.33
CA ALA A 86 -2.50 -3.43 -2.12
C ALA A 86 -2.69 -2.10 -1.39
N ALA A 87 -3.86 -1.87 -0.78
CA ALA A 87 -4.16 -0.65 -0.04
C ALA A 87 -3.22 -0.43 1.16
N LYS A 88 -2.89 -1.51 1.89
CA LYS A 88 -2.08 -1.45 3.12
C LYS A 88 -0.57 -1.42 2.85
N THR A 89 -0.08 -2.14 1.85
CA THR A 89 1.37 -2.41 1.69
C THR A 89 2.08 -1.50 0.69
N TRP A 90 1.36 -0.94 -0.29
CA TRP A 90 2.01 -0.07 -1.29
C TRP A 90 2.81 1.11 -0.69
N PRO A 91 2.37 1.80 0.39
CA PRO A 91 3.13 2.92 0.95
C PRO A 91 4.47 2.46 1.54
N GLU A 92 4.52 1.23 2.08
CA GLU A 92 5.74 0.63 2.59
C GLU A 92 6.72 0.36 1.44
N TYR A 93 6.27 -0.29 0.36
CA TYR A 93 7.12 -0.51 -0.82
C TYR A 93 7.61 0.80 -1.43
N PHE A 94 6.78 1.85 -1.40
CA PHE A 94 7.15 3.17 -1.88
C PHE A 94 8.23 3.83 -1.01
N GLY A 95 8.13 3.69 0.32
CA GLY A 95 9.05 4.31 1.28
C GLY A 95 10.50 3.78 1.25
N HIS A 96 10.76 2.64 0.61
CA HIS A 96 12.10 2.05 0.51
C HIS A 96 13.06 2.80 -0.44
N GLY A 97 12.63 3.92 -1.04
CA GLY A 97 13.51 4.95 -1.60
C GLY A 97 14.13 4.67 -2.98
N ASP A 98 14.11 3.43 -3.45
CA ASP A 98 14.61 3.02 -4.77
C ASP A 98 13.54 3.15 -5.87
N LEU A 99 12.97 4.35 -6.03
CA LEU A 99 11.86 4.59 -6.94
C LEU A 99 12.33 5.02 -8.33
N VAL A 100 11.68 4.50 -9.37
CA VAL A 100 11.77 5.06 -10.72
C VAL A 100 10.64 6.05 -10.97
N GLU A 101 10.84 6.98 -11.90
CA GLU A 101 9.91 8.08 -12.19
C GLU A 101 8.47 7.61 -12.44
N SER A 102 8.29 6.53 -13.21
CA SER A 102 6.97 5.97 -13.52
C SER A 102 6.22 5.44 -12.29
N GLN A 103 6.92 5.03 -11.23
CA GLN A 103 6.30 4.62 -9.96
C GLN A 103 5.81 5.82 -9.17
N VAL A 104 6.61 6.89 -9.14
CA VAL A 104 6.23 8.17 -8.53
C VAL A 104 5.00 8.74 -9.25
N GLU A 105 5.00 8.74 -10.58
CA GLU A 105 3.88 9.21 -11.40
C GLU A 105 2.58 8.43 -11.11
N LYS A 106 2.63 7.10 -11.02
CA LYS A 106 1.46 6.27 -10.65
C LYS A 106 0.94 6.60 -9.26
N ALA A 107 1.82 6.80 -8.28
CA ALA A 107 1.44 7.17 -6.93
C ALA A 107 0.83 8.58 -6.88
N LEU A 108 1.40 9.53 -7.63
CA LEU A 108 0.82 10.87 -7.80
C LEU A 108 -0.55 10.82 -8.45
N ARG A 109 -0.73 10.02 -9.51
CA ARG A 109 -2.04 9.80 -10.14
C ARG A 109 -3.07 9.27 -9.13
N LEU A 110 -2.67 8.39 -8.21
CA LEU A 110 -3.56 7.95 -7.14
C LEU A 110 -3.93 9.12 -6.23
N MET A 111 -2.99 9.95 -5.77
CA MET A 111 -3.28 11.13 -4.95
C MET A 111 -4.21 12.12 -5.68
N ASP A 112 -3.93 12.39 -6.94
CA ASP A 112 -4.64 13.33 -7.80
C ASP A 112 -6.01 12.84 -8.26
N SER A 113 -6.29 11.55 -8.12
CA SER A 113 -7.61 10.99 -8.44
C SER A 113 -8.70 11.47 -7.49
N ARG A 114 -8.36 12.15 -6.38
CA ARG A 114 -9.34 12.71 -5.45
C ARG A 114 -10.28 13.68 -6.17
N LYS A 115 -11.57 13.42 -6.00
CA LYS A 115 -12.68 14.24 -6.50
C LYS A 115 -13.70 14.42 -5.38
N ALA A 116 -14.56 15.42 -5.49
CA ALA A 116 -15.68 15.61 -4.55
C ALA A 116 -16.60 14.37 -4.47
N SER A 117 -16.72 13.61 -5.56
CA SER A 117 -17.48 12.36 -5.65
C SER A 117 -16.75 11.11 -5.12
N GLY A 118 -15.51 11.25 -4.62
CA GLY A 118 -14.76 10.13 -4.04
C GLY A 118 -13.98 9.25 -5.02
N GLY A 119 -13.10 9.82 -5.85
CA GLY A 119 -12.25 9.05 -6.79
C GLY A 119 -11.42 7.91 -6.19
N GLN A 120 -10.53 7.27 -6.98
CA GLN A 120 -9.75 6.11 -6.53
C GLN A 120 -9.01 6.32 -5.20
N TYR A 121 -8.53 7.55 -4.95
CA TYR A 121 -7.98 7.96 -3.66
C TYR A 121 -8.94 7.67 -2.50
N ALA A 122 -10.20 8.08 -2.59
CA ALA A 122 -11.18 7.86 -1.53
C ALA A 122 -11.51 6.38 -1.37
N SER A 123 -11.62 5.61 -2.47
CA SER A 123 -11.77 4.16 -2.38
C SER A 123 -10.59 3.49 -1.68
N TRP A 124 -9.36 3.95 -1.93
CA TRP A 124 -8.18 3.49 -1.20
C TRP A 124 -8.28 3.82 0.30
N ILE A 125 -8.63 5.06 0.66
CA ILE A 125 -8.81 5.43 2.07
C ILE A 125 -9.94 4.62 2.73
N GLN A 126 -11.05 4.39 2.03
CA GLN A 126 -12.16 3.59 2.54
C GLN A 126 -11.73 2.18 2.95
N VAL A 127 -10.79 1.57 2.23
CA VAL A 127 -10.21 0.26 2.60
C VAL A 127 -9.34 0.38 3.85
N LEU A 128 -8.51 1.43 3.95
CA LEU A 128 -7.66 1.68 5.11
C LEU A 128 -8.44 2.01 6.39
N THR A 129 -9.65 2.55 6.23
CA THR A 129 -10.47 3.09 7.31
C THR A 129 -11.84 2.42 7.38
N ASN A 130 -11.87 1.09 7.14
CA ASN A 130 -13.12 0.32 7.07
C ASN A 130 -13.82 0.15 8.44
N ASP A 131 -13.20 0.61 9.52
CA ASP A 131 -13.65 0.59 10.92
C ASP A 131 -14.23 1.93 11.39
N VAL A 132 -14.14 2.99 10.57
CA VAL A 132 -14.61 4.34 10.90
C VAL A 132 -15.68 4.81 9.90
N PRO A 133 -16.38 5.93 10.17
CA PRO A 133 -17.43 6.42 9.29
C PRO A 133 -16.94 6.69 7.86
N ALA A 134 -17.79 6.34 6.88
CA ALA A 134 -17.45 6.39 5.46
C ALA A 134 -17.01 7.78 4.95
N ASN A 135 -17.44 8.86 5.62
CA ASN A 135 -17.10 10.22 5.24
C ASN A 135 -15.59 10.52 5.36
N VAL A 136 -14.84 9.81 6.22
CA VAL A 136 -13.39 10.00 6.39
C VAL A 136 -12.65 9.85 5.06
N SER A 137 -13.10 8.89 4.23
CA SER A 137 -12.53 8.63 2.90
C SER A 137 -12.73 9.79 1.91
N LEU A 138 -13.79 10.58 2.09
CA LEU A 138 -14.14 11.71 1.23
C LEU A 138 -13.53 13.02 1.71
N THR A 139 -13.47 13.21 3.03
CA THR A 139 -13.08 14.49 3.63
C THR A 139 -11.58 14.63 3.81
N THR A 140 -10.85 13.53 3.99
CA THR A 140 -9.40 13.60 4.25
C THR A 140 -8.64 14.02 2.99
N GLU A 141 -7.71 14.96 3.14
CA GLU A 141 -6.86 15.42 2.03
C GLU A 141 -5.69 14.44 1.77
N PRO A 142 -5.22 14.30 0.51
CA PRO A 142 -4.11 13.42 0.15
C PRO A 142 -2.83 13.67 0.95
N LEU A 143 -2.58 14.94 1.29
CA LEU A 143 -1.40 15.36 2.05
C LEU A 143 -1.34 14.68 3.42
N TYR A 144 -2.48 14.47 4.08
CA TYR A 144 -2.53 13.80 5.38
C TYR A 144 -1.96 12.38 5.30
N TYR A 145 -2.42 11.57 4.35
CA TYR A 145 -1.94 10.20 4.23
C TYR A 145 -0.52 10.11 3.64
N ALA A 146 -0.17 10.99 2.70
CA ALA A 146 1.21 11.08 2.21
C ALA A 146 2.19 11.37 3.36
N ALA A 147 1.85 12.31 4.25
CA ALA A 147 2.65 12.63 5.44
C ALA A 147 2.62 11.50 6.47
N SER A 148 1.45 10.90 6.76
CA SER A 148 1.32 9.83 7.76
C SER A 148 2.12 8.60 7.37
N PHE A 149 2.24 8.30 6.07
CA PHE A 149 3.07 7.20 5.57
C PHE A 149 4.53 7.59 5.35
N GLY A 150 4.90 8.87 5.39
CA GLY A 150 6.28 9.34 5.17
C GLY A 150 6.69 9.33 3.68
N LEU A 151 5.72 9.51 2.78
CA LEU A 151 5.92 9.45 1.33
C LEU A 151 6.45 10.79 0.80
N LEU A 152 7.70 11.12 1.14
CA LEU A 152 8.29 12.44 0.90
C LEU A 152 8.12 12.99 -0.52
N PRO A 153 8.36 12.21 -1.61
CA PRO A 153 8.12 12.70 -2.97
C PRO A 153 6.68 13.16 -3.22
N LEU A 154 5.70 12.49 -2.63
CA LEU A 154 4.28 12.86 -2.78
C LEU A 154 3.94 14.08 -1.92
N VAL A 155 4.50 14.18 -0.71
CA VAL A 155 4.34 15.35 0.16
C VAL A 155 4.86 16.61 -0.53
N GLU A 156 6.09 16.56 -1.05
CA GLU A 156 6.69 17.70 -1.76
C GLU A 156 5.86 18.12 -2.97
N HIS A 157 5.35 17.15 -3.74
CA HIS A 157 4.50 17.44 -4.88
C HIS A 157 3.19 18.13 -4.47
N LEU A 158 2.51 17.60 -3.45
CA LEU A 158 1.22 18.12 -2.98
C LEU A 158 1.39 19.54 -2.39
N VAL A 159 2.46 19.78 -1.61
CA VAL A 159 2.77 21.11 -1.06
C VAL A 159 3.07 22.11 -2.17
N LYS A 160 3.86 21.72 -3.19
CA LYS A 160 4.13 22.59 -4.37
C LYS A 160 2.85 22.98 -5.12
N ARG A 161 1.80 22.16 -5.05
CA ARG A 161 0.49 22.44 -5.65
C ARG A 161 -0.49 23.20 -4.76
N GLY A 162 -0.06 23.61 -3.56
CA GLY A 162 -0.88 24.40 -2.65
C GLY A 162 -1.88 23.58 -1.84
N ALA A 163 -1.58 22.31 -1.55
CA ALA A 163 -2.39 21.52 -0.62
C ALA A 163 -2.46 22.18 0.78
N THR A 164 -3.60 22.01 1.46
CA THR A 164 -3.84 22.63 2.76
C THR A 164 -3.04 21.90 3.85
N VAL A 165 -1.94 22.50 4.29
CA VAL A 165 -0.99 21.84 5.24
C VAL A 165 -1.63 21.52 6.59
N ASP A 166 -2.62 22.31 7.01
CA ASP A 166 -3.30 22.16 8.30
C ASP A 166 -4.67 21.47 8.20
N ALA A 167 -5.02 20.91 7.05
CA ALA A 167 -6.28 20.19 6.91
C ALA A 167 -6.30 18.98 7.88
N PRO A 168 -7.32 18.87 8.76
CA PRO A 168 -7.45 17.72 9.63
C PRO A 168 -7.79 16.48 8.80
N GLY A 169 -7.24 15.33 9.19
CA GLY A 169 -7.43 14.09 8.47
C GLY A 169 -7.49 12.86 9.37
N GLY A 170 -7.94 11.76 8.76
CA GLY A 170 -8.01 10.45 9.41
C GLY A 170 -8.93 10.42 10.64
N ARG A 171 -8.81 9.34 11.41
CA ARG A 171 -9.67 9.07 12.57
C ARG A 171 -9.57 10.12 13.67
N ALA A 172 -8.36 10.64 13.90
CA ALA A 172 -8.11 11.59 14.98
C ALA A 172 -8.37 13.05 14.60
N GLN A 173 -8.75 13.33 13.34
CA GLN A 173 -8.82 14.69 12.79
C GLN A 173 -7.52 15.48 13.07
N ALA A 174 -6.39 14.77 13.03
CA ALA A 174 -5.08 15.34 13.30
C ALA A 174 -4.55 16.03 12.04
N THR A 175 -3.64 16.98 12.21
CA THR A 175 -2.95 17.59 11.06
C THR A 175 -1.82 16.67 10.57
N PRO A 176 -1.42 16.78 9.29
CA PRO A 176 -0.25 16.08 8.74
C PRO A 176 1.01 16.20 9.62
N LEU A 177 1.28 17.39 10.16
CA LEU A 177 2.42 17.67 11.03
C LEU A 177 2.36 16.91 12.37
N GLN A 178 1.17 16.80 12.97
CA GLN A 178 0.97 16.05 14.21
C GLN A 178 1.26 14.56 14.05
N MET A 179 1.00 13.99 12.87
CA MET A 179 1.28 12.58 12.58
C MET A 179 2.77 12.33 12.38
N GLN A 180 3.49 13.28 11.80
CA GLN A 180 4.93 13.16 11.55
C GLN A 180 5.74 13.14 12.87
N ILE A 181 5.35 13.95 13.85
CA ILE A 181 5.95 13.99 15.20
C ILE A 181 5.74 12.66 15.95
N ARG A 182 4.59 12.00 15.78
CA ARG A 182 4.29 10.72 16.44
C ARG A 182 5.14 9.56 15.91
N LYS A 183 5.44 9.52 14.61
CA LYS A 183 6.30 8.49 14.03
C LYS A 183 7.76 8.62 14.47
N THR A 184 8.27 9.85 14.61
CA THR A 184 9.64 10.09 15.10
C THR A 184 9.82 9.84 16.60
N ALA A 185 8.73 9.81 17.38
CA ALA A 185 8.79 9.50 18.81
C ALA A 185 8.64 8.00 19.14
N MET A 186 8.34 7.17 18.13
CA MET A 186 8.16 5.72 18.24
C MET A 186 9.26 4.91 17.53
N ALA A 187 10.24 5.59 16.92
CA ALA A 187 11.46 5.01 16.35
C ALA A 187 12.65 5.31 17.28
#